data_AF-A0A087DI84-F1
#
_entry.id   AF-A0A087DI84-F1
#
_cell.length_a   1.000
_cell.length_b   1.000
_cell.length_c   1.000
_cell.angle_alpha   90.00
_cell.angle_beta   90.00
_cell.angle_gamma   90.00
#
_symmetry.space_group_name_H-M   'P 1'
#
loop_
_entity.id
_entity.type
_entity.pdbx_description
1 polymer ?
#
loop_
_entity_poly.entity_id
_entity_poly.type
_entity_poly.pdbx_seq_one_letter_code
_entity_poly.pdbx_strand_id
1 'polypeptide(L)'
;MAERTVVRVVFDDAREASAFLQRCRRQHLDATVEDQRPIGTVKKNGPALAAWLMAHRGWQSIADAANRDSAWKAAWKIRQGKRRGFESMQFDARPVNRNGSWAVEARYKGRGVKPAADGMDPLF
;
A
#
# COMPACT_ATOMS: atom_id res chain seq x y z
N MET A 1 -27.18 -4.79 4.61
CA MET A 1 -25.96 -5.59 4.82
C MET A 1 -25.86 -5.84 6.32
N ALA A 2 -25.86 -7.09 6.78
CA ALA A 2 -25.78 -7.38 8.21
C ALA A 2 -24.41 -6.94 8.76
N GLU A 3 -24.40 -6.25 9.90
CA GLU A 3 -23.20 -5.78 10.56
C GLU A 3 -22.45 -6.98 11.15
N ARG A 4 -21.24 -7.25 10.64
CA ARG A 4 -20.46 -8.44 11.01
C ARG A 4 -19.49 -8.03 12.11
N THR A 5 -19.78 -8.43 13.35
CA THR A 5 -18.90 -8.17 14.50
C THR A 5 -17.58 -8.92 14.33
N VAL A 6 -16.46 -8.20 14.38
CA VAL A 6 -15.10 -8.76 14.29
C VAL A 6 -14.43 -8.61 15.65
N VAL A 7 -13.90 -9.70 16.19
CA VAL A 7 -13.16 -9.74 17.46
C VAL A 7 -11.72 -10.14 17.18
N ARG A 8 -10.76 -9.42 17.76
CA ARG A 8 -9.34 -9.75 17.71
C ARG A 8 -8.90 -10.31 19.06
N VAL A 9 -8.20 -11.44 19.03
CA VAL A 9 -7.69 -12.11 20.21
C VAL A 9 -6.19 -12.32 20.03
N VAL A 10 -5.42 -11.92 21.02
CA VAL A 10 -3.96 -12.08 21.04
C VAL A 10 -3.63 -13.18 22.05
N PHE A 11 -2.70 -14.05 21.68
CA PHE A 11 -2.19 -15.12 22.54
C PHE A 11 -0.69 -14.95 22.68
N ASP A 12 -0.17 -15.17 23.89
CA ASP A 12 1.27 -15.15 24.16
C ASP A 12 1.96 -16.47 23.73
N ASP A 13 1.18 -17.55 23.56
CA ASP A 13 1.65 -18.87 23.11
C ASP A 13 0.98 -19.32 21.80
N ALA A 14 1.79 -19.79 20.85
CA ALA A 14 1.35 -20.35 19.57
C ALA A 14 0.49 -21.62 19.74
N ARG A 15 0.69 -22.39 20.81
CA ARG A 15 -0.13 -23.58 21.09
C ARG A 15 -1.55 -23.19 21.49
N GLU A 16 -1.69 -22.15 22.30
CA GLU A 16 -3.00 -21.61 22.70
C GLU A 16 -3.76 -21.03 21.50
N ALA A 17 -3.08 -20.26 20.64
CA ALA A 17 -3.65 -19.77 19.40
C ALA A 17 -4.16 -20.91 18.50
N SER A 18 -3.38 -21.99 18.38
CA SER A 18 -3.74 -23.16 17.59
C SER A 18 -4.97 -23.89 18.15
N ALA A 19 -5.03 -24.07 19.47
CA ALA A 19 -6.17 -24.68 20.16
C ALA A 19 -7.44 -23.83 20.03
N PHE A 20 -7.30 -22.49 20.07
CA PHE A 20 -8.40 -21.55 19.85
C PHE A 20 -8.97 -21.68 18.43
N LEU A 21 -8.12 -21.69 17.41
CA LEU A 21 -8.55 -21.85 16.01
C LEU A 21 -9.28 -23.18 15.78
N GLN A 22 -8.80 -24.27 16.36
CA GLN A 22 -9.50 -25.56 16.28
C GLN A 22 -10.88 -25.52 16.94
N ARG A 23 -11.05 -24.73 18.01
CA ARG A 23 -12.33 -24.53 18.68
C ARG A 23 -13.28 -23.70 17.79
N CYS A 24 -12.79 -22.62 17.19
CA CYS A 24 -13.55 -21.81 16.25
C CYS A 24 -14.06 -22.65 15.06
N ARG A 25 -13.19 -23.50 14.49
CA ARG A 25 -13.58 -24.42 13.40
C ARG A 25 -14.70 -25.38 13.81
N ARG A 26 -14.62 -25.95 15.01
CA ARG A 26 -15.68 -26.82 15.57
C ARG A 26 -17.00 -26.10 15.80
N GLN A 27 -16.96 -24.79 16.04
CA GLN A 27 -18.14 -23.95 16.26
C GLN A 27 -18.63 -23.26 14.98
N HIS A 28 -18.07 -23.61 13.82
CA HIS A 28 -18.35 -22.96 12.53
C HIS A 28 -18.12 -21.44 12.54
N LEU A 29 -17.17 -20.98 13.36
CA LEU A 29 -16.73 -19.59 13.41
C LEU A 29 -15.62 -19.36 12.39
N ASP A 30 -15.75 -18.26 11.65
CA ASP A 30 -14.77 -17.81 10.66
C ASP A 30 -13.58 -17.13 11.35
N ALA A 31 -12.60 -17.94 11.77
CA ALA A 31 -11.38 -17.50 12.44
C ALA A 31 -10.16 -17.78 11.57
N THR A 32 -9.33 -16.76 11.38
CA THR A 32 -8.07 -16.85 10.64
C THR A 32 -6.93 -16.28 11.47
N VAL A 33 -5.72 -16.80 11.27
CA VAL A 33 -4.51 -16.22 11.85
C VAL A 33 -4.27 -14.88 11.15
N GLU A 34 -4.22 -13.79 11.91
CA GLU A 34 -3.76 -12.52 11.37
C GLU A 34 -2.27 -12.67 11.02
N ASP A 35 -1.92 -12.36 9.76
CA ASP A 35 -0.57 -12.46 9.21
C ASP A 35 0.43 -11.82 10.20
N GLN A 36 1.34 -12.62 10.77
CA GLN A 36 2.36 -12.20 11.73
C GLN A 36 3.43 -11.35 11.04
N ARG A 37 3.05 -10.22 10.46
CA ARG A 37 4.03 -9.20 10.10
C ARG A 37 4.47 -8.55 11.42
N PRO A 38 5.78 -8.36 11.65
CA PRO A 38 6.27 -7.76 12.88
C PRO A 38 5.47 -6.49 13.19
N ILE A 39 4.92 -6.41 14.40
CA ILE A 39 4.44 -5.14 14.97
C ILE A 39 5.64 -4.19 14.94
N GLY A 40 5.60 -3.20 14.06
CA GLY A 40 6.75 -2.33 13.76
C GLY A 40 7.17 -2.30 12.30
N THR A 41 6.75 -3.27 11.48
CA THR A 41 6.68 -3.08 10.02
C THR A 41 5.48 -2.21 9.74
N VAL A 42 5.55 -0.95 10.19
CA VAL A 42 4.61 0.09 9.82
C VAL A 42 4.58 0.03 8.31
N LYS A 43 3.48 -0.49 7.78
CA LYS A 43 3.12 -0.38 6.38
C LYS A 43 3.22 1.11 6.14
N LYS A 44 4.34 1.61 5.60
CA LYS A 44 4.62 3.03 5.40
C LYS A 44 3.56 3.47 4.43
N ASN A 45 2.43 3.86 4.97
CA ASN A 45 1.22 4.18 4.28
C ASN A 45 0.93 5.60 4.70
N GLY A 46 0.65 6.45 3.75
CA GLY A 46 0.29 7.81 4.09
C GLY A 46 1.44 8.82 3.98
N PRO A 47 1.38 9.90 4.76
CA PRO A 47 2.31 11.03 4.69
C PRO A 47 3.78 10.66 4.94
N ALA A 48 4.06 9.71 5.85
CA ALA A 48 5.43 9.30 6.16
C ALA A 48 6.12 8.61 4.97
N LEU A 49 5.37 7.83 4.17
CA LEU A 49 5.91 7.23 2.95
C LEU A 49 6.20 8.30 1.90
N ALA A 50 5.28 9.24 1.72
CA ALA A 50 5.45 10.33 0.79
C ALA A 50 6.69 11.17 1.13
N ALA A 51 6.88 11.53 2.41
CA ALA A 51 8.07 12.22 2.91
C ALA A 51 9.35 11.41 2.64
N TRP A 52 9.32 10.11 2.92
CA TRP A 52 10.47 9.23 2.67
C TRP A 52 10.81 9.13 1.18
N LEU A 53 9.82 9.05 0.29
CA LEU A 53 9.99 9.04 -1.16
C LEU A 53 10.50 10.38 -1.73
N MET A 54 10.19 11.51 -1.07
CA MET A 54 10.76 12.81 -1.42
C MET A 54 12.26 12.86 -1.09
N ALA A 55 12.67 12.25 0.02
CA ALA A 55 14.07 12.14 0.44
C ALA A 55 14.86 11.09 -0.37
N HIS A 56 14.22 9.99 -0.80
CA HIS A 56 14.87 8.89 -1.53
C HIS A 56 14.42 8.90 -2.99
N ARG A 57 15.25 9.52 -3.83
CA ARG A 57 14.97 9.64 -5.26
C ARG A 57 15.06 8.27 -5.96
N GLY A 58 14.35 8.16 -7.08
CA GLY A 58 14.28 6.93 -7.87
C GLY A 58 13.10 6.03 -7.52
N TRP A 59 13.02 4.89 -8.21
CA TRP A 59 11.98 3.89 -8.00
C TRP A 59 12.28 3.07 -6.75
N GLN A 60 11.33 3.05 -5.82
CA GLN A 60 11.45 2.32 -4.56
C GLN A 60 10.32 1.30 -4.46
N SER A 61 10.63 0.07 -4.04
CA SER A 61 9.59 -0.93 -3.72
C SER A 61 8.94 -0.58 -2.39
N ILE A 62 7.62 -0.34 -2.39
CA ILE A 62 6.91 0.18 -1.22
C ILE A 62 5.92 -0.81 -0.60
N ALA A 63 5.49 -1.83 -1.36
CA ALA A 63 4.58 -2.86 -0.87
C ALA A 63 4.55 -4.07 -1.78
N ASP A 64 4.45 -5.26 -1.19
CA ASP A 64 4.05 -6.47 -1.89
C ASP A 64 2.52 -6.53 -2.05
N ALA A 65 2.08 -7.18 -3.12
CA ALA A 65 0.69 -7.33 -3.50
C ALA A 65 0.36 -8.81 -3.78
N ALA A 66 -0.80 -9.25 -3.32
CA ALA A 66 -1.25 -10.64 -3.50
C ALA A 66 -1.47 -11.01 -4.98
N ASN A 67 -1.77 -10.03 -5.84
CA ASN A 67 -2.00 -10.23 -7.26
C ASN A 67 -1.79 -8.94 -8.05
N ARG A 68 -1.77 -9.06 -9.39
CA ARG A 68 -1.59 -7.95 -10.33
C ARG A 68 -2.60 -6.83 -10.13
N ASP A 69 -3.87 -7.19 -9.96
CA ASP A 69 -4.97 -6.22 -9.81
C ASP A 69 -4.81 -5.38 -8.55
N SER A 70 -4.44 -6.03 -7.44
CA SER A 70 -4.15 -5.35 -6.17
C SER A 70 -2.98 -4.38 -6.30
N ALA A 71 -1.90 -4.80 -6.98
CA ALA A 71 -0.74 -3.94 -7.25
C ALA A 71 -1.14 -2.74 -8.12
N TRP A 72 -1.94 -2.98 -9.16
CA TRP A 72 -2.39 -1.94 -10.09
C TRP A 72 -3.30 -0.92 -9.39
N LYS A 73 -4.29 -1.38 -8.61
CA LYS A 73 -5.17 -0.51 -7.82
C LYS A 73 -4.38 0.35 -6.83
N ALA A 74 -3.39 -0.22 -6.15
CA ALA A 74 -2.53 0.52 -5.24
C ALA A 74 -1.69 1.59 -5.96
N ALA A 75 -1.06 1.24 -7.07
CA ALA A 75 -0.30 2.17 -7.92
C ALA A 75 -1.20 3.29 -8.49
N TRP A 76 -2.41 2.96 -8.93
CA TRP A 76 -3.38 3.92 -9.41
C TRP A 76 -3.79 4.94 -8.33
N LYS A 77 -4.08 4.48 -7.10
CA LYS A 77 -4.43 5.38 -5.98
C LYS A 77 -3.30 6.38 -5.65
N ILE A 78 -2.04 5.94 -5.74
CA ILE A 78 -0.88 6.81 -5.52
C ILE A 78 -0.76 7.85 -6.64
N ARG A 79 -0.83 7.42 -7.91
CA ARG A 79 -0.76 8.33 -9.07
C ARG A 79 -1.87 9.38 -9.08
N GLN A 80 -3.08 9.01 -8.65
CA GLN A 80 -4.24 9.88 -8.60
C GLN A 80 -4.34 10.71 -7.32
N GLY A 81 -3.35 10.63 -6.41
CA GLY A 81 -3.39 11.33 -5.13
C GLY A 81 -4.55 10.95 -4.20
N LYS A 82 -5.23 9.83 -4.47
CA LYS A 82 -6.34 9.31 -3.63
C LYS A 82 -5.86 8.64 -2.35
N ARG A 83 -4.54 8.53 -2.18
CA ARG A 83 -3.92 7.95 -0.99
C ARG A 83 -3.35 9.07 -0.14
N ARG A 84 -3.61 9.01 1.18
CA ARG A 84 -3.15 10.02 2.13
C ARG A 84 -1.65 10.31 1.93
N GLY A 85 -1.23 11.56 1.94
CA GLY A 85 0.16 11.98 1.69
C GLY A 85 0.59 12.06 0.22
N PHE A 86 -0.24 11.60 -0.73
CA PHE A 86 0.05 11.65 -2.17
C PHE A 86 -0.83 12.65 -2.92
N GLU A 87 -1.61 13.46 -2.21
CA GLU A 87 -2.62 14.39 -2.75
C GLU A 87 -2.02 15.41 -3.72
N SER A 88 -0.73 15.72 -3.58
CA SER A 88 -0.01 16.66 -4.45
C SER A 88 0.14 16.18 -5.89
N MET A 89 -0.16 14.90 -6.18
CA MET A 89 0.04 14.25 -7.49
C MET A 89 1.48 14.31 -8.01
N GLN A 90 2.46 14.62 -7.15
CA GLN A 90 3.89 14.69 -7.47
C GLN A 90 4.59 13.34 -7.37
N PHE A 91 3.82 12.26 -7.33
CA PHE A 91 4.31 10.91 -7.20
C PHE A 91 3.90 10.10 -8.42
N ASP A 92 4.73 9.12 -8.73
CA ASP A 92 4.48 8.12 -9.75
C ASP A 92 4.54 6.74 -9.11
N ALA A 93 3.77 5.79 -9.63
CA ALA A 93 3.72 4.44 -9.09
C ALA A 93 3.35 3.41 -10.17
N ARG A 94 3.98 2.23 -10.10
CA ARG A 94 3.77 1.15 -11.06
C ARG A 94 3.72 -0.22 -10.37
N PRO A 95 2.88 -1.15 -10.86
CA PRO A 95 2.99 -2.54 -10.49
C PRO A 95 4.23 -3.16 -11.16
N VAL A 96 4.95 -4.02 -10.44
CA VAL A 96 6.11 -4.77 -10.94
C VAL A 96 5.93 -6.23 -10.60
N ASN A 97 6.24 -7.12 -11.55
CA ASN A 97 6.35 -8.54 -11.27
C ASN A 97 7.80 -8.87 -10.93
N ARG A 98 8.03 -9.45 -9.75
CA ARG A 98 9.32 -9.95 -9.29
C ARG A 98 9.19 -11.44 -9.06
N ASN A 99 9.74 -12.23 -9.98
CA ASN A 99 9.80 -13.70 -9.89
C ASN A 99 8.46 -14.36 -9.52
N GLY A 100 7.36 -13.92 -10.16
CA GLY A 100 6.02 -14.47 -9.94
C GLY A 100 5.23 -13.79 -8.82
N SER A 101 5.87 -12.92 -8.02
CA SER A 101 5.20 -12.09 -7.01
C SER A 101 4.97 -10.67 -7.52
N TRP A 102 3.85 -10.06 -7.14
CA TRP A 102 3.54 -8.68 -7.52
C TRP A 102 3.94 -7.70 -6.43
N ALA A 103 4.55 -6.59 -6.83
CA ALA A 103 4.93 -5.50 -5.94
C ALA A 103 4.49 -4.15 -6.53
N VAL A 104 4.50 -3.11 -5.69
CA VAL A 104 4.26 -1.73 -6.09
C VAL A 104 5.56 -0.96 -5.90
N GLU A 105 6.05 -0.38 -6.98
CA GLU A 105 7.12 0.61 -6.93
C GLU A 105 6.54 2.01 -7.01
N ALA A 106 7.09 2.95 -6.24
CA ALA A 106 6.72 4.35 -6.28
C ALA A 106 7.97 5.24 -6.28
N ARG A 107 7.82 6.45 -6.81
CA ARG A 107 8.84 7.49 -6.79
C ARG A 107 8.23 8.87 -6.64
N TYR A 108 9.01 9.79 -6.10
CA TYR A 108 8.72 11.21 -6.21
C TYR A 108 9.18 11.73 -7.59
N LYS A 109 8.24 12.22 -8.41
CA LYS A 109 8.54 12.79 -9.75
C LYS A 109 8.76 14.31 -9.71
N GLY A 110 8.53 14.95 -8.56
CA GLY A 110 8.65 16.40 -8.43
C GLY A 110 7.39 17.14 -8.86
N ARG A 111 7.40 18.47 -8.64
CA ARG A 111 6.42 19.37 -9.24
C ARG A 111 6.69 19.36 -10.75
N GLY A 112 5.69 19.00 -11.55
CA GLY A 112 5.75 19.32 -12.98
C GLY A 112 5.92 20.84 -13.07
N VAL A 113 7.09 21.28 -13.50
CA VAL A 113 7.27 22.68 -13.89
C VAL A 113 6.37 22.83 -15.09
N LYS A 114 5.21 23.50 -14.91
CA LYS A 114 4.46 24.03 -16.04
C LYS A 114 5.49 24.88 -16.79
N PRO A 115 5.82 24.63 -18.06
CA PRO A 115 6.66 25.57 -18.78
C PRO A 115 6.01 26.94 -18.57
N ALA A 116 6.81 27.91 -18.12
CA ALA A 116 6.33 29.26 -17.93
C ALA A 116 5.62 29.64 -19.24
N ALA A 117 4.35 29.99 -19.14
CA ALA A 117 3.62 30.56 -20.26
C ALA A 117 4.14 31.99 -20.45
N ASP A 118 5.37 32.10 -20.92
CA ASP A 118 6.01 33.34 -21.37
C ASP A 118 6.74 32.99 -22.67
N GLY A 119 6.04 33.26 -23.76
CA GLY A 119 6.55 33.07 -25.10
C GLY A 119 5.41 33.22 -26.09
N MET A 120 5.20 34.45 -26.57
CA MET A 120 4.51 34.70 -27.83
C MET A 120 4.88 33.61 -28.85
N ASP A 121 3.87 33.06 -29.53
CA ASP A 121 4.10 32.49 -30.87
C ASP A 121 4.67 33.62 -31.75
N PRO A 122 5.87 33.48 -32.35
CA PRO A 122 6.19 34.29 -33.51
C PRO A 122 5.27 33.83 -34.65
N LEU A 123 4.44 34.77 -35.13
CA LEU A 123 3.67 34.63 -36.36
C LEU A 123 4.61 34.28 -37.52
N PHE A 124 4.61 33.02 -37.95
CA PHE A 124 4.96 32.61 -39.31
C PHE A 124 4.14 31.39 -39.73
#